data_AF-A0A7W9YGG1-F1
#
_entry.id   AF-A0A7W9YGG1-F1
#
_cell.length_a   1.000
_cell.length_b   1.000
_cell.length_c   1.000
_cell.angle_alpha   90.00
_cell.angle_beta   90.00
_cell.angle_gamma   90.00
#
_symmetry.space_group_name_H-M   'P 1'
#
loop_
_entity.id
_entity.type
_entity.pdbx_description
1 polymer ?
#
loop_
_entity_poly.entity_id
_entity_poly.type
_entity_poly.pdbx_seq_one_letter_code
_entity_poly.pdbx_strand_id
1 'polypeptide(L)'
;MRQFRYRCGWRRTAERRFGFPCPATRGDGFLPDLKAGASSGRIGEETLGLVRAAPIDVPALDRRRLAEYAAAHRNRRADSDAEDRGSYVASPARVEDVPTAVRSRWEVDYLRHVRTPYDSLLADLRGRVGRVQAELLLRRRVYTAIAARYPDLSAECDRQLARRVAIDAEEPP
;
A
#
# COMPACT_ATOMS: atom_id res chain seq x y z
N MET A 1 -12.69 20.34 -32.49
CA MET A 1 -11.32 19.84 -32.17
C MET A 1 -11.09 20.09 -30.69
N ARG A 2 -10.68 19.19 -29.80
CA ARG A 2 -10.44 17.74 -29.73
C ARG A 2 -10.69 17.38 -28.25
N GLN A 3 -11.58 16.43 -27.98
CA GLN A 3 -11.81 15.88 -26.64
C GLN A 3 -10.61 15.03 -26.21
N PHE A 4 -10.07 15.28 -25.02
CA PHE A 4 -9.01 14.44 -24.43
C PHE A 4 -9.63 13.20 -23.78
N ARG A 5 -9.50 12.08 -24.49
CA ARG A 5 -9.60 10.72 -23.94
C ARG A 5 -8.22 10.35 -23.38
N TYR A 6 -8.13 10.07 -22.08
CA TYR A 6 -7.12 9.14 -21.57
C TYR A 6 -7.80 8.04 -20.79
N ARG A 7 -7.74 6.84 -21.38
CA ARG A 7 -8.30 5.59 -20.86
C ARG A 7 -7.14 4.64 -20.57
N CYS A 8 -6.82 4.54 -19.28
CA CYS A 8 -6.42 3.37 -18.49
C CYS A 8 -5.44 2.31 -19.05
N GLY A 9 -4.35 2.07 -18.33
CA GLY A 9 -3.98 0.74 -17.84
C GLY A 9 -3.82 0.90 -16.34
N TRP A 10 -4.73 0.46 -15.47
CA TRP A 10 -5.01 -0.92 -15.08
C TRP A 10 -6.52 -1.09 -14.87
N ARG A 11 -7.22 -1.76 -15.79
CA ARG A 11 -8.60 -2.30 -15.64
C ARG A 11 -8.95 -3.10 -16.89
N ARG A 12 -8.91 -4.44 -16.79
CA ARG A 12 -9.86 -5.38 -17.43
C ARG A 12 -9.37 -6.82 -17.30
N THR A 13 -9.99 -7.56 -16.39
CA THR A 13 -10.49 -8.91 -16.65
C THR A 13 -11.51 -9.24 -15.57
N ALA A 14 -12.61 -9.88 -15.99
CA ALA A 14 -13.76 -10.36 -15.20
C ALA A 14 -14.96 -9.40 -15.02
N GLU A 15 -15.70 -9.20 -16.12
CA GLU A 15 -17.17 -9.16 -16.06
C GLU A 15 -17.70 -10.26 -16.98
N ARG A 16 -18.49 -11.20 -16.44
CA ARG A 16 -19.73 -11.80 -17.01
C ARG A 16 -20.00 -13.20 -16.47
N ARG A 17 -20.85 -13.24 -15.44
CA ARG A 17 -21.75 -14.31 -14.95
C ARG A 17 -22.04 -13.83 -13.52
N PHE A 18 -23.14 -13.17 -13.23
CA PHE A 18 -24.51 -13.67 -13.30
C PHE A 18 -25.46 -12.47 -13.36
N GLY A 19 -26.50 -12.59 -14.17
CA GLY A 19 -27.64 -11.67 -14.10
C GLY A 19 -28.44 -11.95 -12.84
N PHE A 20 -28.82 -10.90 -12.11
CA PHE A 20 -29.96 -10.94 -11.22
C PHE A 20 -30.72 -9.60 -11.27
N PRO A 21 -32.06 -9.65 -11.17
CA PRO A 21 -32.94 -8.58 -11.57
C PRO A 21 -33.06 -7.49 -10.49
N CYS A 22 -33.36 -6.29 -10.96
CA CYS A 22 -33.86 -5.19 -10.16
C CYS A 22 -35.36 -5.40 -9.88
N PRO A 23 -35.82 -5.38 -8.63
CA PRO A 23 -37.19 -5.00 -8.32
C PRO A 23 -37.22 -3.61 -7.70
N ALA A 24 -37.96 -2.72 -8.35
CA ALA A 24 -38.46 -1.51 -7.73
C ALA A 24 -39.69 -1.85 -6.88
N THR A 25 -39.74 -1.37 -5.63
CA THR A 25 -41.00 -0.98 -4.97
C THR A 25 -40.76 0.19 -4.01
N ARG A 26 -41.61 1.21 -4.18
CA ARG A 26 -41.88 2.29 -3.23
C ARG A 26 -42.64 1.72 -2.02
N GLY A 27 -42.56 2.39 -0.88
CA GLY A 27 -43.62 2.35 0.13
C GLY A 27 -43.15 2.32 1.57
N ASP A 28 -43.26 3.49 2.20
CA ASP A 28 -43.73 3.69 3.57
C ASP A 28 -42.81 3.44 4.76
N GLY A 29 -42.81 4.46 5.62
CA GLY A 29 -41.87 4.67 6.69
C GLY A 29 -42.04 3.71 7.86
N PHE A 30 -40.90 3.37 8.45
CA PHE A 30 -40.78 3.12 9.87
C PHE A 30 -39.30 3.24 10.22
N LEU A 31 -38.91 4.33 10.88
CA LEU A 31 -37.65 4.37 11.63
C LEU A 31 -37.90 3.63 12.94
N PRO A 32 -37.11 2.58 13.24
CA PRO A 32 -36.76 2.35 14.63
C PRO A 32 -35.24 2.26 14.80
N ASP A 33 -34.81 3.00 15.82
CA ASP A 33 -33.65 2.81 16.68
C ASP A 33 -32.39 2.12 16.14
N LEU A 34 -31.34 2.94 16.17
CA LEU A 34 -29.92 2.63 16.15
C LEU A 34 -29.57 1.34 16.93
N LYS A 35 -29.46 0.23 16.18
CA LYS A 35 -28.47 -0.84 16.48
C LYS A 35 -27.22 -0.64 15.62
N ALA A 36 -26.62 0.53 15.70
CA ALA A 36 -25.31 0.82 15.12
C ALA A 36 -24.21 0.40 16.12
N GLY A 37 -23.84 -0.88 16.14
CA GLY A 37 -22.76 -1.36 17.01
C GLY A 37 -22.21 -2.74 16.68
N ALA A 38 -23.05 -3.68 16.22
CA ALA A 38 -22.63 -5.06 15.94
C ALA A 38 -22.20 -5.33 14.49
N SER A 39 -22.55 -4.47 13.54
CA SER A 39 -22.15 -4.58 12.13
C SER A 39 -20.77 -3.97 11.88
N SER A 40 -20.46 -2.81 12.47
CA SER A 40 -19.17 -2.13 12.34
C SER A 40 -18.01 -2.96 12.90
N GLY A 41 -18.23 -3.71 13.99
CA GLY A 41 -17.24 -4.64 14.54
C GLY A 41 -16.95 -5.83 13.60
N ARG A 42 -18.00 -6.44 13.02
CA ARG A 42 -17.87 -7.55 12.07
C ARG A 42 -17.18 -7.14 10.77
N ILE A 43 -17.53 -5.98 10.21
CA ILE A 43 -16.90 -5.45 8.98
C ILE A 43 -15.42 -5.11 9.23
N GLY A 44 -15.10 -4.57 10.41
CA GLY A 44 -13.71 -4.35 10.82
C GLY A 44 -12.90 -5.65 10.92
N GLU A 45 -13.50 -6.70 11.50
CA GLU A 45 -12.87 -8.01 11.62
C GLU A 45 -12.69 -8.73 10.28
N GLU A 46 -13.65 -8.60 9.35
CA GLU A 46 -13.51 -9.07 7.97
C GLU A 46 -12.36 -8.37 7.24
N THR A 47 -12.26 -7.05 7.40
CA THR A 47 -11.19 -6.24 6.81
C THR A 47 -9.82 -6.66 7.36
N LEU A 48 -9.72 -6.91 8.67
CA LEU A 48 -8.52 -7.47 9.30
C LEU A 48 -8.24 -8.90 8.82
N GLY A 49 -9.28 -9.71 8.60
CA GLY A 49 -9.19 -11.06 8.06
C GLY A 49 -8.55 -11.09 6.68
N LEU A 50 -8.95 -10.19 5.78
CA LEU A 50 -8.32 -10.05 4.46
C LEU A 50 -6.82 -9.74 4.57
N VAL A 51 -6.47 -8.80 5.46
CA VAL A 51 -5.07 -8.46 5.70
C VAL A 51 -4.31 -9.63 6.28
N ARG A 52 -4.88 -10.44 7.18
CA ARG A 52 -4.20 -11.62 7.76
C ARG A 52 -3.98 -12.73 6.73
N ALA A 53 -4.97 -12.97 5.87
CA ALA A 53 -4.93 -14.02 4.87
C ALA A 53 -4.02 -13.69 3.67
N ALA A 54 -3.71 -12.41 3.44
CA ALA A 54 -2.86 -12.00 2.34
C ALA A 54 -1.46 -12.63 2.47
N PRO A 55 -0.99 -13.36 1.44
CA PRO A 55 0.38 -13.88 1.42
C PRO A 55 1.35 -12.72 1.27
N ILE A 56 2.31 -12.63 2.18
CA ILE A 56 3.42 -11.69 2.12
C ILE A 56 4.67 -12.53 1.93
N ASP A 57 5.13 -12.62 0.70
CA ASP A 57 6.38 -13.27 0.37
C ASP A 57 7.43 -12.20 0.04
N VAL A 58 8.62 -12.32 0.64
CA VAL A 58 9.74 -11.42 0.41
C VAL A 58 10.84 -12.23 -0.28
N PRO A 59 11.10 -11.99 -1.57
CA PRO A 59 12.04 -12.81 -2.31
C PRO A 59 13.46 -12.66 -1.77
N ALA A 60 14.19 -13.76 -1.82
CA ALA A 60 15.62 -13.84 -1.56
C ALA A 60 16.41 -13.18 -2.70
N LEU A 61 17.07 -12.07 -2.44
CA LEU A 61 17.93 -11.36 -3.37
C LEU A 61 19.31 -11.17 -2.75
N ASP A 62 20.33 -11.23 -3.59
CA ASP A 62 21.68 -10.83 -3.22
C ASP A 62 21.71 -9.35 -2.79
N ARG A 63 22.53 -9.02 -1.79
CA ARG A 63 22.59 -7.68 -1.20
C ARG A 63 23.00 -6.61 -2.21
N ARG A 64 23.97 -6.92 -3.09
CA ARG A 64 24.43 -5.97 -4.12
C ARG A 64 23.32 -5.70 -5.12
N ARG A 65 22.64 -6.76 -5.58
CA ARG A 65 21.50 -6.64 -6.50
C ARG A 65 20.34 -5.88 -5.87
N LEU A 66 20.04 -6.12 -4.59
CA LEU A 66 18.98 -5.40 -3.88
C LEU A 66 19.28 -3.89 -3.84
N ALA A 67 20.52 -3.51 -3.53
CA ALA A 67 20.95 -2.12 -3.53
C ALA A 67 20.85 -1.47 -4.93
N GLU A 68 21.31 -2.17 -5.98
CA GLU A 68 21.19 -1.72 -7.37
C GLU A 68 19.73 -1.51 -7.78
N TYR A 69 18.84 -2.47 -7.49
CA TYR A 69 17.42 -2.35 -7.78
C TYR A 69 16.74 -1.23 -6.99
N ALA A 70 17.14 -1.02 -5.74
CA ALA A 70 16.61 0.04 -4.90
C ALA A 70 16.98 1.42 -5.44
N ALA A 71 18.24 1.63 -5.82
CA ALA A 71 18.70 2.88 -6.43
C ALA A 71 18.01 3.15 -7.77
N ALA A 72 17.89 2.13 -8.63
CA ALA A 72 17.19 2.24 -9.90
C ALA A 72 15.70 2.57 -9.72
N HIS A 73 15.04 1.95 -8.74
CA HIS A 73 13.65 2.26 -8.40
C HIS A 73 13.48 3.70 -7.91
N ARG A 74 14.38 4.17 -7.02
CA ARG A 74 14.38 5.55 -6.53
C ARG A 74 14.56 6.53 -7.68
N ASN A 75 15.52 6.30 -8.57
CA ASN A 75 15.80 7.20 -9.68
C ASN A 75 14.59 7.28 -10.62
N ARG A 76 14.00 6.13 -10.98
CA ARG A 76 12.76 6.11 -11.78
C ARG A 76 11.63 6.90 -11.14
N ARG A 77 11.47 6.81 -9.81
CA ARG A 77 10.44 7.58 -9.10
C ARG A 77 10.73 9.08 -9.11
N ALA A 78 12.00 9.47 -8.93
CA ALA A 78 12.42 10.86 -9.00
C ALA A 78 12.21 11.45 -10.40
N ASP A 79 12.46 10.67 -11.46
CA ASP A 79 12.19 11.07 -12.84
C ASP A 79 10.69 11.32 -13.05
N SER A 80 9.82 10.38 -12.66
CA SER A 80 8.37 10.55 -12.75
C SER A 80 7.85 11.75 -11.95
N ASP A 81 8.31 11.92 -10.71
CA ASP A 81 7.91 13.05 -9.87
C ASP A 81 8.36 14.40 -10.46
N ALA A 82 9.51 14.43 -11.14
CA ALA A 82 10.04 15.63 -11.80
C ALA A 82 9.27 15.95 -13.10
N GLU A 83 8.93 14.93 -13.89
CA GLU A 83 8.04 15.06 -15.06
C GLU A 83 6.67 15.64 -14.65
N ASP A 84 6.04 15.06 -13.62
CA ASP A 84 4.73 15.50 -13.13
C ASP A 84 4.75 16.94 -12.60
N ARG A 85 5.89 17.39 -12.03
CA ARG A 85 6.07 18.73 -11.48
C ARG A 85 6.67 19.74 -12.47
N GLY A 86 7.00 19.32 -13.69
CA GLY A 86 7.71 20.14 -14.68
C GLY A 86 9.06 20.65 -14.18
N SER A 87 9.74 19.88 -13.31
CA SER A 87 11.01 20.25 -12.68
C SER A 87 12.18 19.48 -13.29
N TYR A 88 13.40 20.04 -13.20
CA TYR A 88 14.61 19.40 -13.68
C TYR A 88 15.02 18.24 -12.75
N VAL A 89 15.27 17.06 -13.33
CA VAL A 89 15.71 15.87 -12.59
C VAL A 89 17.15 16.07 -12.07
N ALA A 90 17.36 15.84 -10.78
CA ALA A 90 18.70 15.73 -10.20
C ALA A 90 19.47 14.53 -10.79
N SER A 91 20.80 14.64 -10.90
CA SER A 91 21.65 13.56 -11.39
C SER A 91 21.31 12.21 -10.72
N PRO A 92 21.25 11.10 -11.50
CA PRO A 92 20.86 9.81 -10.98
C PRO A 92 21.80 9.35 -9.87
N ALA A 93 21.24 8.93 -8.74
CA ALA A 93 22.03 8.47 -7.61
C ALA A 93 22.62 7.08 -7.91
N ARG A 94 23.92 6.91 -7.61
CA ARG A 94 24.63 5.63 -7.69
C ARG A 94 24.69 4.98 -6.30
N VAL A 95 24.78 3.66 -6.26
CA VAL A 95 24.75 2.90 -5.00
C VAL A 95 25.98 3.20 -4.14
N GLU A 96 27.12 3.43 -4.79
CA GLU A 96 28.43 3.63 -4.18
C GLU A 96 28.54 5.00 -3.52
N ASP A 97 27.84 6.00 -4.06
CA ASP A 97 27.88 7.39 -3.61
C ASP A 97 26.87 7.67 -2.48
N VAL A 98 26.01 6.70 -2.15
CA VAL A 98 24.90 6.87 -1.22
C VAL A 98 25.26 6.29 0.15
N PRO A 99 25.13 7.07 1.24
CA PRO A 99 25.37 6.57 2.58
C PRO A 99 24.52 5.33 2.89
N THR A 100 25.12 4.36 3.60
CA THR A 100 24.46 3.08 3.93
C THR A 100 23.08 3.26 4.56
N ALA A 101 22.88 4.24 5.45
CA ALA A 101 21.59 4.51 6.07
C ALA A 101 20.51 4.95 5.06
N VAL A 102 20.89 5.75 4.06
CA VAL A 102 19.99 6.19 2.98
C VAL A 102 19.69 5.01 2.05
N ARG A 103 20.70 4.18 1.76
CA ARG A 103 20.55 2.97 0.97
C ARG A 103 19.60 1.98 1.61
N SER A 104 19.74 1.68 2.90
CA SER A 104 18.84 0.80 3.65
C SER A 104 17.38 1.26 3.56
N ARG A 105 17.13 2.57 3.61
CA ARG A 105 15.79 3.14 3.43
C ARG A 105 15.24 2.82 2.04
N TRP A 106 16.04 3.00 0.99
CA TRP A 106 15.63 2.70 -0.38
C TRP A 106 15.40 1.20 -0.61
N GLU A 107 16.22 0.35 0.00
CA GLU A 107 16.05 -1.11 -0.06
C GLU A 107 14.71 -1.55 0.55
N VAL A 108 14.37 -1.04 1.74
CA VAL A 108 13.08 -1.31 2.40
C VAL A 108 11.91 -0.77 1.56
N ASP A 109 12.03 0.46 1.04
CA ASP A 109 11.00 1.05 0.18
C ASP A 109 10.80 0.23 -1.11
N TYR A 110 11.88 -0.23 -1.75
CA TYR A 110 11.81 -1.10 -2.93
C TYR A 110 11.12 -2.43 -2.64
N LEU A 111 11.50 -3.11 -1.56
CA LEU A 111 10.90 -4.40 -1.19
C LEU A 111 9.40 -4.25 -0.93
N ARG A 112 8.99 -3.20 -0.22
CA ARG A 112 7.58 -2.89 0.04
C ARG A 112 6.80 -2.63 -1.24
N HIS A 113 7.31 -1.77 -2.14
CA HIS A 113 6.56 -1.34 -3.32
C HIS A 113 6.56 -2.35 -4.47
N VAL A 114 7.69 -3.03 -4.70
CA VAL A 114 7.88 -3.84 -5.92
C VAL A 114 7.68 -5.33 -5.65
N ARG A 115 7.96 -5.78 -4.42
CA ARG A 115 8.03 -7.21 -4.10
C ARG A 115 6.92 -7.69 -3.18
N THR A 116 6.06 -6.81 -2.71
CA THR A 116 4.87 -7.19 -1.96
C THR A 116 3.63 -6.55 -2.58
N PRO A 117 2.44 -7.18 -2.49
CA PRO A 117 1.18 -6.59 -2.96
C PRO A 117 0.71 -5.41 -2.08
N TYR A 118 1.61 -4.78 -1.33
CA TYR A 118 1.33 -3.78 -0.30
C TYR A 118 0.51 -2.60 -0.83
N ASP A 119 0.90 -2.01 -1.96
CA ASP A 119 0.18 -0.86 -2.51
C ASP A 119 -1.25 -1.23 -2.98
N SER A 120 -1.41 -2.42 -3.56
CA SER A 120 -2.73 -2.94 -3.96
C SER A 120 -3.61 -3.22 -2.75
N LEU A 121 -3.06 -3.87 -1.72
CA LEU A 121 -3.78 -4.14 -0.48
C LEU A 121 -4.18 -2.84 0.24
N LEU A 122 -3.29 -1.83 0.27
CA LEU A 122 -3.63 -0.51 0.81
C LEU A 122 -4.75 0.17 0.00
N ALA A 123 -4.72 0.07 -1.32
CA ALA A 123 -5.77 0.63 -2.17
C ALA A 123 -7.12 -0.05 -1.90
N ASP A 124 -7.14 -1.37 -1.70
CA ASP A 124 -8.35 -2.16 -1.42
C ASP A 124 -8.96 -1.85 -0.04
N LEU A 125 -8.15 -1.36 0.90
CA LEU A 125 -8.59 -0.92 2.23
C LEU A 125 -9.22 0.48 2.22
N ARG A 126 -9.07 1.26 1.14
CA ARG A 126 -9.65 2.61 1.07
C ARG A 126 -11.17 2.55 1.15
N GLY A 127 -11.74 3.36 2.05
CA GLY A 127 -13.18 3.44 2.26
C GLY A 127 -13.78 2.30 3.10
N ARG A 128 -12.98 1.38 3.64
CA ARG A 128 -13.46 0.31 4.53
C ARG A 128 -13.44 0.75 6.00
N VAL A 129 -14.41 0.25 6.77
CA VAL A 129 -14.42 0.38 8.24
C VAL A 129 -13.29 -0.45 8.84
N GLY A 130 -12.56 0.08 9.83
CA GLY A 130 -11.39 -0.59 10.41
C GLY A 130 -10.10 -0.43 9.60
N ARG A 131 -10.09 0.45 8.59
CA ARG A 131 -8.93 0.72 7.72
C ARG A 131 -7.65 1.00 8.51
N VAL A 132 -7.68 1.89 9.50
CA VAL A 132 -6.47 2.28 10.26
C VAL A 132 -5.82 1.05 10.91
N GLN A 133 -6.62 0.22 11.58
CA GLN A 133 -6.12 -1.02 12.21
C GLN A 133 -5.61 -2.02 11.17
N ALA A 134 -6.30 -2.14 10.03
CA ALA A 134 -5.91 -3.02 8.93
C ALA A 134 -4.60 -2.56 8.25
N GLU A 135 -4.42 -1.26 8.06
CA GLU A 135 -3.18 -0.69 7.52
C GLU A 135 -2.00 -0.90 8.48
N LEU A 136 -2.19 -0.65 9.78
CA LEU A 136 -1.17 -0.90 10.80
C LEU A 136 -0.76 -2.38 10.84
N LEU A 137 -1.74 -3.28 10.79
CA LEU A 137 -1.48 -4.72 10.73
C LEU A 137 -0.70 -5.09 9.47
N LEU A 138 -1.10 -4.59 8.30
CA LEU A 138 -0.42 -4.85 7.03
C LEU A 138 1.04 -4.36 7.08
N ARG A 139 1.25 -3.11 7.53
CA ARG A 139 2.58 -2.52 7.71
C ARG A 139 3.46 -3.40 8.60
N ARG A 140 2.95 -3.81 9.77
CA ARG A 140 3.69 -4.65 10.71
C ARG A 140 4.06 -6.00 10.09
N ARG A 141 3.12 -6.67 9.39
CA ARG A 141 3.40 -7.96 8.75
C ARG A 141 4.47 -7.83 7.67
N VAL A 142 4.40 -6.80 6.82
CA VAL A 142 5.40 -6.58 5.76
C VAL A 142 6.79 -6.31 6.33
N TYR A 143 6.90 -5.38 7.29
CA TYR A 143 8.21 -5.08 7.90
C TYR A 143 8.79 -6.27 8.65
N THR A 144 7.96 -7.05 9.34
CA THR A 144 8.40 -8.29 10.00
C THR A 144 8.93 -9.30 8.99
N ALA A 145 8.24 -9.49 7.86
CA ALA A 145 8.68 -10.40 6.81
C ALA A 145 10.01 -9.94 6.16
N ILE A 146 10.17 -8.63 5.95
CA ILE A 146 11.42 -8.06 5.43
C ILE A 146 12.56 -8.26 6.43
N ALA A 147 12.36 -7.92 7.71
CA ALA A 147 13.38 -8.06 8.76
C ALA A 147 13.77 -9.54 8.99
N ALA A 148 12.81 -10.46 8.90
CA ALA A 148 13.08 -11.89 8.99
C ALA A 148 13.97 -12.38 7.83
N ARG A 149 13.78 -11.83 6.62
CA ARG A 149 14.56 -12.21 5.44
C ARG A 149 15.92 -11.51 5.36
N TYR A 150 15.98 -10.26 5.81
CA TYR A 150 17.15 -9.38 5.80
C TYR A 150 17.34 -8.75 7.19
N PRO A 151 18.00 -9.47 8.12
CA PRO A 151 18.21 -8.98 9.49
C PRO A 151 18.91 -7.62 9.57
N ASP A 152 19.81 -7.33 8.63
CA ASP A 152 20.52 -6.04 8.54
C ASP A 152 19.59 -4.82 8.34
N LEU A 153 18.38 -5.05 7.83
CA LEU A 153 17.38 -4.01 7.59
C LEU A 153 16.38 -3.84 8.74
N SER A 154 16.45 -4.68 9.78
CA SER A 154 15.54 -4.66 10.93
C SER A 154 15.41 -3.29 11.57
N ALA A 155 16.54 -2.63 11.86
CA ALA A 155 16.55 -1.30 12.47
C ALA A 155 15.86 -0.23 11.59
N GLU A 156 15.98 -0.33 10.27
CA GLU A 156 15.31 0.59 9.35
C GLU A 156 13.81 0.27 9.25
N CYS A 157 13.44 -1.01 9.26
CA CYS A 157 12.04 -1.45 9.33
C CYS A 157 11.34 -0.90 10.58
N ASP A 158 11.97 -1.02 11.75
CA ASP A 158 11.43 -0.52 13.02
C ASP A 158 11.30 0.99 13.01
N ARG A 159 12.32 1.71 12.51
CA ARG A 159 12.29 3.16 12.37
C ARG A 159 11.14 3.63 11.47
N GLN A 160 10.95 2.98 10.32
CA GLN A 160 9.86 3.33 9.41
C GLN A 160 8.48 3.01 9.99
N LEU A 161 8.34 1.89 10.69
CA LEU A 161 7.10 1.52 11.37
C LEU A 161 6.76 2.54 12.46
N ALA A 162 7.72 2.88 13.33
CA ALA A 162 7.53 3.85 14.41
C ALA A 162 7.12 5.23 13.85
N ARG A 163 7.81 5.70 12.81
CA ARG A 163 7.45 6.96 12.13
C ARG A 163 6.03 6.94 11.59
N ARG A 164 5.59 5.81 11.02
CA ARG A 164 4.25 5.67 10.44
C ARG A 164 3.17 5.61 11.51
N VAL A 165 3.42 4.91 12.61
CA VAL A 165 2.53 4.89 13.78
C VAL A 165 2.38 6.29 14.37
N ALA A 166 3.48 7.07 14.46
CA ALA A 166 3.42 8.45 14.93
C ALA A 166 2.54 9.33 14.04
N ILE A 167 2.68 9.22 12.71
CA ILE A 167 1.83 9.96 11.76
C ILE A 167 0.35 9.57 11.91
N ASP A 168 0.05 8.27 11.98
CA ASP A 168 -1.34 7.79 12.12
C ASP A 168 -1.95 8.19 13.48
N ALA A 169 -1.13 8.44 14.52
CA ALA A 169 -1.58 8.89 15.83
C ALA A 169 -1.85 10.41 15.89
N GLU A 170 -1.25 11.19 14.98
CA GLU A 170 -1.40 12.64 14.88
C GLU A 170 -2.59 13.06 13.97
N GLU A 171 -3.16 12.16 13.19
CA GLU A 171 -4.33 12.41 12.32
C GLU A 171 -5.63 12.14 13.11
N PRO A 172 -6.44 13.18 13.45
CA PRO A 172 -7.67 12.98 14.21
C PRO A 172 -8.74 12.27 13.36
N PRO A 173 -9.65 11.50 13.98
CA PRO A 173 -10.67 10.71 13.29
C PRO A 173 -11.67 11.53 12.49
#